data_AF-A0A6A1QA70-F1
#
_entry.id   AF-A0A6A1QA70-F1
#
_cell.length_a   1.000
_cell.length_b   1.000
_cell.length_c   1.000
_cell.angle_alpha   90.00
_cell.angle_beta   90.00
_cell.angle_gamma   90.00
#
_symmetry.space_group_name_H-M   'P 1'
#
loop_
_entity.id
_entity.type
_entity.pdbx_description
1 polymer ?
#
loop_
_entity_poly.entity_id
_entity_poly.type
_entity_poly.pdbx_seq_one_letter_code
_entity_poly.pdbx_strand_id
1 'polypeptide(L)'
;MTSSKPSVDIPNEPSSSSSSFSVSPTYSMTVIISIMSSFAIFVLLTITTLYCCRRRKQWKNKKRESAAVTLTTLPSELLLDRLHPNPMYQRMPLLLNPKLLSLEYPRNNIEYVRDIGEGAFGRVFQARAPGLLPYEPFTMVAVKMLKEEASADMQADFQREAALMAEFDNPNIVKLLGMKI
;
A
#
# COMPACT_ATOMS: atom_id res chain seq x y z
N MET A 1 -95.22 -34.39 18.02
CA MET A 1 -95.69 -34.35 16.62
C MET A 1 -94.45 -34.14 15.74
N THR A 2 -93.87 -35.23 15.23
CA THR A 2 -93.92 -35.62 13.79
C THR A 2 -93.30 -34.53 12.90
N SER A 3 -91.99 -34.57 12.62
CA SER A 3 -91.39 -35.25 11.45
C SER A 3 -92.24 -35.11 10.20
N SER A 4 -91.87 -34.26 9.23
CA SER A 4 -91.16 -34.62 7.98
C SER A 4 -91.67 -33.63 6.91
N LYS A 5 -91.04 -33.31 5.78
CA LYS A 5 -90.19 -34.04 4.84
C LYS A 5 -89.51 -33.01 3.89
N PRO A 6 -88.54 -33.43 3.07
CA PRO A 6 -87.61 -32.58 2.32
C PRO A 6 -88.07 -32.28 0.89
N SER A 7 -87.33 -31.42 0.17
CA SER A 7 -87.32 -31.38 -1.30
C SER A 7 -85.91 -31.24 -1.82
N VAL A 8 -85.60 -32.15 -2.74
CA VAL A 8 -84.40 -32.31 -3.54
C VAL A 8 -84.44 -31.28 -4.67
N ASP A 9 -83.30 -30.69 -5.02
CA ASP A 9 -83.02 -30.30 -6.42
C ASP A 9 -81.50 -30.20 -6.66
N ILE A 10 -81.09 -30.75 -7.81
CA ILE A 10 -79.75 -30.84 -8.41
C ILE A 10 -79.67 -29.74 -9.52
N PRO A 11 -78.56 -29.50 -10.25
CA PRO A 11 -77.15 -29.17 -9.97
C PRO A 11 -76.81 -27.73 -10.46
N ASN A 12 -75.58 -27.25 -10.23
CA ASN A 12 -74.77 -26.58 -11.27
C ASN A 12 -73.36 -26.22 -10.77
N GLU A 13 -72.34 -26.75 -11.47
CA GLU A 13 -70.98 -26.20 -11.52
C GLU A 13 -71.05 -24.73 -11.94
N PRO A 14 -70.22 -23.83 -11.36
CA PRO A 14 -69.33 -23.14 -12.29
C PRO A 14 -67.97 -22.69 -11.75
N SER A 15 -67.01 -22.76 -12.68
CA SER A 15 -66.07 -21.71 -13.07
C SER A 15 -64.79 -21.49 -12.24
N SER A 16 -63.68 -21.65 -12.97
CA SER A 16 -62.33 -21.22 -12.67
C SER A 16 -62.26 -19.77 -12.19
N SER A 17 -62.05 -19.56 -10.90
CA SER A 17 -61.69 -18.26 -10.33
C SER A 17 -60.17 -18.08 -10.38
N SER A 18 -59.71 -17.18 -11.25
CA SER A 18 -58.39 -16.56 -11.16
C SER A 18 -58.26 -15.84 -9.82
N SER A 19 -57.49 -16.41 -8.89
CA SER A 19 -57.28 -15.84 -7.56
C SER A 19 -56.43 -14.57 -7.64
N SER A 20 -57.09 -13.42 -7.72
CA SER A 20 -56.51 -12.13 -7.35
C SER A 20 -56.25 -12.16 -5.84
N PHE A 21 -54.99 -12.38 -5.46
CA PHE A 21 -54.57 -12.27 -4.07
C PHE A 21 -54.74 -10.83 -3.61
N SER A 22 -55.88 -10.52 -2.98
CA SER A 22 -56.12 -9.27 -2.28
C SER A 22 -55.23 -9.23 -1.04
N VAL A 23 -54.05 -8.66 -1.19
CA VAL A 23 -53.10 -8.49 -0.09
C VAL A 23 -53.65 -7.43 0.86
N SER A 24 -53.95 -7.82 2.11
CA SER A 24 -54.49 -6.90 3.12
C SER A 24 -53.55 -5.69 3.31
N PRO A 25 -54.06 -4.45 3.42
CA PRO A 25 -53.24 -3.24 3.53
C PRO A 25 -52.18 -3.29 4.62
N THR A 26 -52.45 -4.01 5.71
CA THR A 26 -51.52 -4.24 6.82
C THR A 26 -50.26 -4.98 6.40
N TYR A 27 -50.38 -5.95 5.48
CA TYR A 27 -49.23 -6.71 4.96
C TYR A 27 -48.37 -5.85 4.04
N SER A 28 -48.98 -5.00 3.21
CA SER A 28 -48.23 -4.05 2.38
C SER A 28 -47.44 -3.05 3.24
N MET A 29 -48.01 -2.58 4.35
CA MET A 29 -47.34 -1.68 5.28
C MET A 29 -46.16 -2.34 6.00
N THR A 30 -46.31 -3.58 6.48
CA THR A 30 -45.21 -4.30 7.15
C THR A 30 -44.06 -4.60 6.20
N VAL A 31 -44.36 -4.95 4.94
CA VAL A 31 -43.34 -5.17 3.91
C VAL A 31 -42.56 -3.90 3.63
N ILE A 32 -43.22 -2.75 3.44
CA ILE A 32 -42.53 -1.47 3.18
C ILE A 32 -41.60 -1.08 4.35
N ILE A 33 -42.07 -1.23 5.59
CA ILE A 33 -41.27 -0.93 6.79
C ILE A 33 -40.05 -1.84 6.86
N SER A 34 -40.21 -3.13 6.53
CA SER A 34 -39.09 -4.09 6.51
C SER A 34 -38.01 -3.73 5.48
N ILE A 35 -38.42 -3.26 4.29
CA ILE A 35 -37.50 -2.84 3.22
C ILE A 35 -36.75 -1.56 3.63
N MET A 36 -37.43 -0.58 4.21
CA MET A 36 -36.79 0.66 4.67
C MET A 36 -35.82 0.41 5.82
N SER A 37 -36.17 -0.46 6.77
CA SER A 37 -35.31 -0.82 7.89
C SER A 37 -34.05 -1.56 7.41
N SER A 38 -34.19 -2.54 6.52
CA SER A 38 -33.05 -3.28 5.96
C SER A 38 -32.12 -2.39 5.13
N PHE A 39 -32.67 -1.49 4.33
CA PHE A 39 -31.88 -0.51 3.57
C PHE A 39 -31.09 0.42 4.50
N ALA A 40 -31.72 0.93 5.55
CA ALA A 40 -31.05 1.79 6.54
C ALA A 40 -29.88 1.06 7.23
N ILE A 41 -30.04 -0.22 7.59
CA ILE A 41 -28.98 -1.04 8.19
C ILE A 41 -27.83 -1.24 7.19
N PHE A 42 -28.14 -1.51 5.92
CA PHE A 42 -27.11 -1.68 4.88
C PHE A 42 -26.26 -0.41 4.69
N VAL A 43 -26.89 0.77 4.69
CA VAL A 43 -26.18 2.05 4.61
C VAL A 43 -25.27 2.27 5.83
N LEU A 44 -25.73 1.94 7.03
CA LEU A 44 -24.91 2.04 8.24
C LEU A 44 -23.73 1.07 8.22
N LEU A 45 -23.92 -0.16 7.74
CA LEU A 45 -22.85 -1.15 7.63
C LEU A 45 -21.79 -0.73 6.59
N THR A 46 -22.20 -0.17 5.45
CA THR A 46 -21.28 0.30 4.43
C THR A 46 -20.46 1.51 4.91
N ILE A 47 -21.08 2.50 5.57
CA ILE A 47 -20.37 3.63 6.18
C ILE A 47 -19.40 3.16 7.27
N THR A 48 -19.83 2.25 8.14
CA THR A 48 -18.98 1.68 9.20
C THR A 48 -17.79 0.93 8.61
N THR A 49 -18.02 0.15 7.55
CA THR A 49 -16.97 -0.57 6.83
C THR A 49 -15.97 0.39 6.19
N LEU A 50 -16.42 1.45 5.52
CA LEU A 50 -15.55 2.47 4.94
C LEU A 50 -14.73 3.20 6.02
N TYR A 51 -15.35 3.57 7.14
CA TYR A 51 -14.66 4.18 8.27
C TYR A 51 -13.60 3.23 8.85
N CYS A 52 -13.95 1.97 9.09
CA CYS A 52 -13.01 0.94 9.56
C CYS A 52 -11.89 0.66 8.54
N CYS A 53 -12.17 0.64 7.24
CA CYS A 53 -11.18 0.46 6.18
C CYS A 53 -10.23 1.66 6.09
N ARG A 54 -10.73 2.90 6.18
CA ARG A 54 -9.91 4.12 6.21
C ARG A 54 -9.04 4.15 7.47
N ARG A 55 -9.61 3.81 8.63
CA ARG A 55 -8.89 3.75 9.90
C ARG A 55 -7.85 2.62 9.91
N ARG A 56 -8.16 1.44 9.35
CA ARG A 56 -7.20 0.34 9.15
C ARG A 56 -6.11 0.71 8.15
N LYS A 57 -6.43 1.44 7.07
CA LYS A 57 -5.44 1.92 6.09
C LYS A 57 -4.46 2.91 6.74
N GLN A 58 -4.98 3.87 7.52
CA GLN A 58 -4.15 4.77 8.31
C GLN A 58 -3.36 4.06 9.41
N TRP A 59 -3.96 3.06 10.08
CA TRP A 59 -3.28 2.25 11.10
C TRP A 59 -2.20 1.33 10.51
N LYS A 60 -2.38 0.81 9.30
CA LYS A 60 -1.35 0.05 8.59
C LYS A 60 -0.15 0.93 8.23
N ASN A 61 -0.40 2.18 7.80
CA ASN A 61 0.67 3.15 7.57
C ASN A 61 1.38 3.51 8.88
N LYS A 62 0.62 3.79 9.95
CA LYS A 62 1.19 4.13 11.26
C LYS A 62 1.93 2.95 11.92
N LYS A 63 1.48 1.70 11.77
CA LYS A 63 2.18 0.51 12.30
C LYS A 63 3.50 0.23 11.56
N ARG A 64 3.61 0.54 10.27
CA ARG A 64 4.90 0.44 9.55
C ARG A 64 5.89 1.49 10.03
N GLU A 65 5.42 2.70 10.28
CA GLU A 65 6.22 3.81 10.83
C GLU A 65 6.62 3.56 12.30
N SER A 66 5.71 3.06 13.13
CA SER A 66 5.98 2.77 14.55
C SER A 66 6.86 1.53 14.73
N ALA A 67 6.69 0.49 13.91
CA ALA A 67 7.53 -0.70 13.98
C ALA A 67 8.94 -0.42 13.44
N ALA A 68 9.09 0.46 12.44
CA ALA A 68 10.39 0.95 12.00
C ALA A 68 11.07 1.81 13.08
N VAL A 69 10.34 2.73 13.71
CA VAL A 69 10.87 3.60 14.78
C VAL A 69 11.19 2.84 16.07
N THR A 70 10.42 1.82 16.45
CA THR A 70 10.66 1.06 17.69
C THR A 70 11.82 0.07 17.56
N LEU A 71 12.14 -0.41 16.35
CA LEU A 71 13.30 -1.28 16.11
C LEU A 71 14.62 -0.52 15.96
N THR A 72 14.58 0.80 15.76
CA THR A 72 15.78 1.64 15.62
C THR A 72 16.22 2.30 16.93
N THR A 73 15.42 2.27 18.01
CA THR A 73 15.66 3.14 19.18
C THR A 73 16.16 2.48 20.46
N LEU A 74 16.56 1.19 20.53
CA LEU A 74 17.41 0.55 21.58
C LEU A 74 17.26 -0.99 21.51
N PRO A 75 18.33 -1.82 21.43
CA PRO A 75 19.61 -1.69 22.13
C PRO A 75 20.83 -1.74 21.19
N SER A 76 20.77 -1.12 20.01
CA SER A 76 21.96 -1.03 19.14
C SER A 76 23.03 -0.11 19.74
N GLU A 77 22.63 0.93 20.48
CA GLU A 77 23.56 1.87 21.14
C GLU A 77 24.48 1.21 22.18
N LEU A 78 24.00 0.18 22.90
CA LEU A 78 24.79 -0.51 23.95
C LEU A 78 25.71 -1.60 23.37
N LEU A 79 25.48 -2.01 22.11
CA LEU A 79 26.38 -2.91 21.37
C LEU A 79 27.33 -2.18 20.41
N LEU A 80 27.01 -0.96 19.99
CA LEU A 80 27.87 -0.10 19.18
C LEU A 80 29.14 0.32 19.93
N ASP A 81 29.07 0.45 21.26
CA ASP A 81 30.23 0.77 22.12
C ASP A 81 31.26 -0.37 22.22
N ARG A 82 30.90 -1.58 21.75
CA ARG A 82 31.79 -2.77 21.72
C ARG A 82 32.24 -3.16 20.32
N LEU A 83 31.68 -2.55 19.28
CA LEU A 83 32.12 -2.77 17.92
C LEU A 83 33.25 -1.80 17.62
N HIS A 84 34.42 -2.33 17.25
CA HIS A 84 35.49 -1.50 16.71
C HIS A 84 34.91 -0.69 15.55
N PRO A 85 34.97 0.66 15.57
CA PRO A 85 34.49 1.48 14.48
C PRO A 85 35.22 1.03 13.22
N ASN A 86 34.47 0.59 12.21
CA ASN A 86 35.09 0.11 10.99
C ASN A 86 35.79 1.32 10.32
N PRO A 87 37.13 1.31 10.22
CA PRO A 87 37.91 2.47 9.80
C PRO A 87 37.60 2.92 8.37
N MET A 88 36.92 2.09 7.57
CA MET A 88 36.43 2.45 6.24
C MET A 88 35.30 3.49 6.31
N TYR A 89 34.47 3.50 7.35
CA TYR A 89 33.38 4.48 7.48
C TYR A 89 33.87 5.85 7.95
N GLN A 90 35.06 5.95 8.53
CA GLN A 90 35.56 7.19 9.12
C GLN A 90 36.47 8.00 8.18
N ARG A 91 36.96 7.39 7.09
CA ARG A 91 38.11 7.92 6.36
C ARG A 91 37.84 8.77 5.12
N MET A 92 36.60 9.00 4.69
CA MET A 92 36.37 9.64 3.39
C MET A 92 35.75 11.04 3.52
N PRO A 93 36.52 12.13 3.31
CA PRO A 93 35.95 13.44 3.01
C PRO A 93 35.22 13.36 1.67
N LEU A 94 33.88 13.37 1.74
CA LEU A 94 32.98 13.07 0.63
C LEU A 94 33.05 14.06 -0.52
N LEU A 95 33.48 15.30 -0.26
CA LEU A 95 33.59 16.37 -1.25
C LEU A 95 34.81 16.23 -2.18
N LEU A 96 35.70 15.27 -1.93
CA LEU A 96 36.96 15.13 -2.67
C LEU A 96 37.22 13.72 -3.21
N ASN A 97 36.20 12.85 -3.29
CA ASN A 97 36.40 11.53 -3.88
C ASN A 97 36.28 11.64 -5.42
N PRO A 98 37.41 11.58 -6.18
CA PRO A 98 37.39 11.77 -7.63
C PRO A 98 36.57 10.70 -8.36
N LYS A 99 36.44 9.50 -7.78
CA LYS A 99 35.58 8.44 -8.35
C LYS A 99 34.10 8.84 -8.30
N LEU A 100 33.66 9.50 -7.22
CA LEU A 100 32.26 9.94 -7.12
C LEU A 100 31.95 11.05 -8.12
N LEU A 101 32.87 11.99 -8.30
CA LEU A 101 32.76 13.05 -9.30
C LEU A 101 32.64 12.48 -10.72
N SER A 102 33.43 11.44 -11.04
CA SER A 102 33.37 10.80 -12.37
C SER A 102 32.08 10.00 -12.62
N LEU A 103 31.32 9.71 -11.57
CA LEU A 103 30.05 8.97 -11.62
C LEU A 103 28.84 9.92 -11.58
N GLU A 104 29.04 11.22 -11.74
CA GLU A 104 27.92 12.17 -11.75
C GLU A 104 26.97 11.89 -12.93
N TYR A 105 25.68 11.72 -12.63
CA TYR A 105 24.65 11.50 -13.63
C TYR A 105 23.47 12.48 -13.45
N PRO A 106 23.01 13.14 -14.53
CA PRO A 106 21.93 14.12 -14.44
C PRO A 106 20.61 13.45 -14.03
N ARG A 107 20.10 13.83 -12.85
CA ARG A 107 18.84 13.31 -12.29
C ARG A 107 17.64 13.47 -13.23
N ASN A 108 17.61 14.52 -14.05
CA ASN A 108 16.52 14.80 -14.98
C ASN A 108 16.41 13.77 -16.12
N ASN A 109 17.48 13.02 -16.38
CA ASN A 109 17.49 11.98 -17.41
C ASN A 109 17.02 10.61 -16.86
N ILE A 110 16.73 10.50 -15.57
CA ILE A 110 16.26 9.25 -14.97
C ILE A 110 14.77 9.09 -15.25
N GLU A 111 14.42 8.06 -16.02
CA GLU A 111 13.02 7.73 -16.34
C GLU A 111 12.49 6.68 -15.36
N TYR A 112 11.56 7.08 -14.50
CA TYR A 112 10.92 6.19 -13.54
C TYR A 112 10.16 5.04 -14.22
N VAL A 113 10.29 3.82 -13.69
CA VAL A 113 9.53 2.64 -14.13
C VAL A 113 8.56 2.16 -13.05
N ARG A 114 9.07 1.77 -11.88
CA ARG A 114 8.26 1.26 -10.75
C ARG A 114 9.02 1.30 -9.43
N ASP A 115 8.30 1.34 -8.32
CA ASP A 115 8.91 1.17 -7.00
C ASP A 115 9.34 -0.29 -6.78
N ILE A 116 10.52 -0.47 -6.19
CA ILE A 116 11.07 -1.78 -5.82
C ILE A 116 10.91 -1.99 -4.30
N GLY A 117 11.13 -0.93 -3.51
CA GLY A 117 11.00 -1.00 -2.06
C GLY A 117 11.35 0.30 -1.34
N GLU A 118 11.36 0.24 -0.01
CA GLU A 118 11.76 1.34 0.88
C GLU A 118 12.79 0.81 1.87
N GLY A 119 13.84 1.60 2.11
CA GLY A 119 14.90 1.33 3.09
C GLY A 119 15.04 2.48 4.08
N ALA A 120 16.07 2.41 4.93
CA ALA A 120 16.30 3.39 6.01
C ALA A 120 16.44 4.84 5.50
N PHE A 121 17.08 5.03 4.33
CA PHE A 121 17.30 6.35 3.73
C PHE A 121 16.10 6.91 2.97
N GLY A 122 15.18 6.04 2.52
CA GLY A 122 14.11 6.45 1.61
C GLY A 122 13.69 5.33 0.67
N ARG A 123 13.31 5.68 -0.54
CA ARG A 123 12.76 4.73 -1.51
C ARG A 123 13.81 4.21 -2.50
N VAL A 124 13.57 3.01 -3.01
CA VAL A 124 14.31 2.39 -4.10
C VAL A 124 13.35 2.09 -5.23
N PHE A 125 13.64 2.57 -6.42
CA PHE A 125 12.81 2.36 -7.60
C PHE A 125 13.62 1.92 -8.81
N GLN A 126 12.98 1.18 -9.70
CA GLN A 126 13.51 0.80 -10.99
C GLN A 126 13.37 1.99 -11.95
N ALA A 127 14.40 2.29 -12.71
CA ALA A 127 14.42 3.36 -13.70
C ALA A 127 15.23 2.99 -14.94
N ARG A 128 14.96 3.68 -16.05
CA ARG A 128 15.84 3.71 -17.21
C ARG A 128 16.74 4.92 -17.11
N ALA A 129 18.02 4.73 -17.42
CA ALA A 129 19.03 5.78 -17.45
C ALA A 129 19.64 5.85 -18.86
N PRO A 130 19.09 6.69 -19.76
CA PRO A 130 19.62 6.89 -21.11
C PRO A 130 21.04 7.46 -21.08
N GLY A 131 21.92 6.95 -21.93
CA GLY A 131 23.29 7.42 -22.05
C GLY A 131 24.16 7.21 -20.79
N LEU A 132 23.74 6.38 -19.84
CA LEU A 132 24.55 6.01 -18.69
C LEU A 132 25.75 5.17 -19.10
N LEU A 133 25.55 4.23 -20.03
CA LEU A 133 26.60 3.41 -20.63
C LEU A 133 26.64 3.68 -22.14
N PRO A 134 27.84 3.86 -22.75
CA PRO A 134 27.97 4.35 -24.13
C PRO A 134 27.52 3.34 -25.20
N TYR A 135 27.37 2.07 -24.84
CA TYR A 135 27.08 0.98 -25.78
C TYR A 135 25.60 0.58 -25.84
N GLU A 136 24.74 1.20 -25.05
CA GLU A 136 23.31 0.88 -25.00
C GLU A 136 22.45 2.15 -24.97
N PRO A 137 21.21 2.11 -25.52
CA PRO A 137 20.35 3.28 -25.57
C PRO A 137 19.93 3.74 -24.16
N PHE A 138 19.70 2.80 -23.26
CA PHE A 138 19.44 3.05 -21.85
C PHE A 138 19.87 1.86 -21.00
N THR A 139 20.31 2.16 -19.77
CA THR A 139 20.60 1.15 -18.76
C THR A 139 19.42 1.00 -17.81
N MET A 140 19.02 -0.22 -17.49
CA MET A 140 18.05 -0.46 -16.42
C MET A 140 18.77 -0.42 -15.07
N VAL A 141 18.32 0.46 -14.16
CA VAL A 141 18.99 0.71 -12.89
C VAL A 141 18.02 0.67 -11.71
N ALA A 142 18.58 0.38 -10.52
CA ALA A 142 17.89 0.61 -9.25
C ALA A 142 18.39 1.94 -8.67
N VAL A 143 17.48 2.89 -8.49
CA VAL A 143 17.79 4.22 -7.94
C VAL A 143 17.38 4.25 -6.48
N LYS A 144 18.39 4.35 -5.60
CA LYS A 144 18.20 4.63 -4.18
C LYS A 144 18.12 6.13 -3.99
N MET A 145 17.04 6.62 -3.38
CA MET A 145 16.78 8.04 -3.21
C MET A 145 16.54 8.38 -1.74
N LEU A 146 17.23 9.42 -1.27
CA LEU A 146 17.06 10.01 0.05
C LEU A 146 15.72 10.77 0.13
N LYS A 147 15.06 10.75 1.29
CA LYS A 147 13.86 11.57 1.56
C LYS A 147 14.18 13.07 1.50
N GLU A 148 13.19 13.89 1.17
CA GLU A 148 13.37 15.35 1.06
C GLU A 148 13.64 15.99 2.44
N GLU A 149 13.06 15.41 3.48
CA GLU A 149 13.14 15.81 4.88
C GLU A 149 14.28 15.12 5.65
N ALA A 150 15.24 14.51 4.95
CA ALA A 150 16.35 13.82 5.60
C ALA A 150 17.28 14.80 6.36
N SER A 151 17.76 14.38 7.53
CA SER A 151 18.73 15.16 8.30
C SER A 151 20.09 15.21 7.61
N ALA A 152 20.91 16.21 7.97
CA ALA A 152 22.28 16.33 7.48
C ALA A 152 23.12 15.07 7.78
N ASP A 153 22.90 14.46 8.95
CA ASP A 153 23.56 13.21 9.34
C ASP A 153 23.16 12.07 8.40
N MET A 154 21.87 11.93 8.09
CA MET A 154 21.38 10.89 7.17
C MET A 154 21.89 11.10 5.73
N GLN A 155 22.02 12.36 5.31
CA GLN A 155 22.64 12.69 4.03
C GLN A 155 24.13 12.33 4.01
N ALA A 156 24.86 12.63 5.07
CA ALA A 156 26.27 12.25 5.20
C ALA A 156 26.43 10.72 5.19
N ASP A 157 25.56 9.99 5.88
CA ASP A 157 25.54 8.52 5.90
C ASP A 157 25.28 7.94 4.50
N PHE A 158 24.31 8.51 3.78
CA PHE A 158 24.00 8.11 2.41
C PHE A 158 25.18 8.31 1.47
N GLN A 159 25.86 9.45 1.58
CA GLN A 159 27.08 9.74 0.81
C GLN A 159 28.23 8.81 1.19
N ARG A 160 28.41 8.46 2.48
CA ARG A 160 29.42 7.48 2.92
C ARG A 160 29.16 6.09 2.36
N GLU A 161 27.90 5.65 2.32
CA GLU A 161 27.54 4.38 1.69
C GLU A 161 27.87 4.39 0.18
N ALA A 162 27.53 5.47 -0.52
CA ALA A 162 27.89 5.62 -1.93
C ALA A 162 29.42 5.62 -2.16
N ALA A 163 30.18 6.29 -1.28
CA ALA A 163 31.64 6.32 -1.34
C ALA A 163 32.25 4.92 -1.24
N LEU A 164 31.77 4.10 -0.30
CA LEU A 164 32.19 2.71 -0.16
C LEU A 164 31.79 1.87 -1.38
N MET A 165 30.55 2.05 -1.86
CA MET A 165 30.06 1.33 -3.04
C MET A 165 30.85 1.63 -4.32
N ALA A 166 31.43 2.83 -4.44
CA ALA A 166 32.29 3.22 -5.56
C ALA A 166 33.67 2.52 -5.57
N GLU A 167 34.08 1.90 -4.45
CA GLU A 167 35.34 1.16 -4.37
C GLU A 167 35.21 -0.29 -4.87
N PHE A 168 33.99 -0.84 -4.91
CA PHE A 168 33.75 -2.21 -5.32
C PHE A 168 33.59 -2.34 -6.84
N ASP A 169 34.41 -3.20 -7.43
CA ASP A 169 34.23 -3.69 -8.80
C ASP A 169 34.36 -5.21 -8.81
N ASN A 170 33.24 -5.91 -8.63
CA ASN A 170 33.20 -7.36 -8.55
C ASN A 170 31.89 -7.89 -9.17
N PRO A 171 31.91 -8.99 -9.94
CA PRO A 171 30.71 -9.53 -10.59
C PRO A 171 29.62 -9.99 -9.62
N ASN A 172 29.95 -10.29 -8.36
CA ASN A 172 28.98 -10.74 -7.35
C ASN A 172 28.52 -9.62 -6.40
N ILE A 173 28.99 -8.39 -6.60
CA ILE A 173 28.62 -7.22 -5.81
C ILE A 173 27.90 -6.23 -6.73
N VAL A 174 26.79 -5.68 -6.26
CA VAL A 174 26.05 -4.66 -7.01
C VAL A 174 26.96 -3.46 -7.23
N LYS A 175 27.14 -3.05 -8.49
CA LYS A 175 28.01 -1.93 -8.86
C LYS A 175 27.26 -0.60 -8.78
N LEU A 176 27.93 0.42 -8.25
CA LEU A 176 27.47 1.78 -8.35
C LEU A 176 27.78 2.34 -9.75
N LEU A 177 26.74 2.69 -10.51
CA LEU A 177 26.88 3.18 -11.88
C LEU A 177 26.82 4.70 -12.00
N GLY A 178 26.20 5.38 -11.03
CA GLY A 178 26.08 6.81 -11.04
C GLY A 178 25.53 7.36 -9.72
N MET A 179 25.76 8.65 -9.47
CA MET A 179 25.14 9.38 -8.37
C MET A 179 24.89 10.83 -8.73
N LYS A 180 24.06 11.48 -7.92
CA LYS A 180 23.97 12.94 -7.90
C LYS A 180 24.73 13.43 -6.66
N ILE A 181 25.62 14.39 -6.86
CA ILE A 181 26.31 15.11 -5.77
C ILE A 181 25.42 16.23 -5.23
#